data_AF-A0A9D4PPU2-F1
#
_entry.id   AF-A0A9D4PPU2-F1
#
_cell.length_a   1.000
_cell.length_b   1.000
_cell.length_c   1.000
_cell.angle_alpha   90.00
_cell.angle_beta   90.00
_cell.angle_gamma   90.00
#
_symmetry.space_group_name_H-M   'P 1'
#
loop_
_entity.id
_entity.type
_entity.pdbx_description
1 polymer ?
#
loop_
_entity_poly.entity_id
_entity_poly.type
_entity_poly.pdbx_seq_one_letter_code
_entity_poly.pdbx_strand_id
1 'polypeptide(L)'
;MALGSPRKCYLSGQIGFLLFTVLLGLMYWSPTGSVFLGLCLTLAIIGGFFSTVLLVAAYSVVTSEFPMYTGPIISTMEFLWGVGNMVGTGLGGVLIDAWAYPLPFFVIAALFGLSLPWTTTSKKLSDVPVKGK
;
A
#
# COMPACT_ATOMS: atom_id res chain seq x y z
N MET A 1 4.22 -22.34 -6.24
CA MET A 1 4.62 -22.08 -4.85
C MET A 1 3.50 -21.26 -4.21
N ALA A 2 2.52 -21.90 -3.58
CA ALA A 2 1.40 -21.20 -2.94
C ALA A 2 1.87 -20.68 -1.57
N LEU A 3 2.64 -19.59 -1.55
CA LEU A 3 3.01 -18.90 -0.31
C LEU A 3 1.80 -18.14 0.24
N GLY A 4 0.89 -18.86 0.90
CA GLY A 4 -0.19 -18.29 1.69
C GLY A 4 -1.40 -17.76 0.90
N SER A 5 -2.54 -17.68 1.58
CA SER A 5 -3.76 -17.07 1.05
C SER A 5 -3.44 -15.64 0.52
N PRO A 6 -3.93 -15.25 -0.67
CA PRO A 6 -3.68 -13.93 -1.27
C PRO A 6 -3.96 -12.76 -0.31
N ARG A 7 -4.91 -12.95 0.61
CA ARG A 7 -5.25 -11.98 1.65
C ARG A 7 -4.19 -11.83 2.74
N LYS A 8 -3.49 -12.92 3.11
CA LYS A 8 -2.34 -12.84 4.04
C LYS A 8 -1.18 -12.09 3.39
N CYS A 9 -0.96 -12.30 2.10
CA CYS A 9 0.02 -11.56 1.32
C CYS A 9 -0.32 -10.05 1.31
N TYR A 10 -1.59 -9.71 1.02
CA TYR A 10 -2.08 -8.33 1.08
C TYR A 10 -1.88 -7.69 2.46
N LEU A 11 -2.24 -8.38 3.55
CA LEU A 11 -2.07 -7.87 4.92
C LEU A 11 -0.59 -7.65 5.26
N SER A 12 0.29 -8.57 4.86
CA SER A 12 1.74 -8.42 5.08
C SER A 12 2.32 -7.22 4.31
N GLY A 13 1.87 -7.01 3.07
CA GLY A 13 2.22 -5.84 2.27
C GLY A 13 1.72 -4.54 2.89
N GLN A 14 0.49 -4.55 3.43
CA GLN A 14 -0.13 -3.39 4.05
C GLN A 14 0.60 -2.97 5.34
N ILE A 15 0.94 -3.92 6.21
CA ILE A 15 1.71 -3.65 7.43
C ILE A 15 3.12 -3.15 7.08
N GLY A 16 3.77 -3.78 6.10
CA GLY A 16 5.10 -3.36 5.63
C GLY A 16 5.09 -1.95 5.04
N PHE A 17 4.08 -1.61 4.23
CA PHE A 17 3.92 -0.28 3.66
C PHE A 17 3.63 0.78 4.73
N LEU A 18 2.85 0.45 5.75
CA LEU A 18 2.61 1.34 6.90
C LEU A 18 3.91 1.61 7.66
N LEU A 19 4.67 0.57 7.98
CA LEU A 19 5.96 0.70 8.67
C LEU A 19 6.93 1.57 7.86
N PHE A 20 7.05 1.31 6.56
CA PHE A 20 7.86 2.11 5.64
C PHE A 20 7.44 3.59 5.62
N THR A 21 6.14 3.87 5.56
CA THR A 21 5.62 5.25 5.56
C THR A 21 5.97 5.99 6.85
N VAL A 22 5.87 5.33 8.01
CA VAL A 22 6.27 5.91 9.29
C VAL A 22 7.79 6.17 9.34
N LEU A 23 8.60 5.25 8.82
CA LEU A 23 10.05 5.41 8.74
C LEU A 23 10.46 6.60 7.86
N LEU A 24 9.76 6.84 6.74
CA LEU A 24 9.97 8.05 5.93
C LEU A 24 9.65 9.34 6.69
N GLY A 25 8.56 9.36 7.47
CA GLY A 25 8.23 10.51 8.33
C GLY A 25 9.31 10.77 9.39
N LEU A 26 9.83 9.71 10.02
CA LEU A 26 10.89 9.80 11.03
C LEU A 26 12.24 10.26 10.44
N MET A 27 12.43 10.09 9.13
CA MET A 27 13.64 10.51 8.43
C MET A 27 13.86 12.04 8.48
N TYR A 28 12.82 12.82 8.79
CA TYR A 28 12.93 14.26 9.04
C TYR A 28 13.96 14.60 10.14
N TRP A 29 14.11 13.74 11.14
CA TRP A 29 15.07 13.94 12.24
C TRP A 29 16.42 13.27 12.01
N SER A 30 16.68 12.73 10.82
CA SER A 30 17.93 12.03 10.55
C SER A 30 19.10 12.99 10.25
N PRO A 31 20.36 12.58 10.53
CA PRO A 31 21.53 13.41 10.28
C PRO A 31 21.77 13.66 8.78
N THR A 32 22.14 14.88 8.43
CA THR A 32 22.45 15.28 7.04
C THR A 32 23.73 14.61 6.52
N GLY A 33 23.80 14.32 5.22
CA GLY A 33 25.02 13.84 4.54
C GLY A 33 24.85 12.48 3.87
N SER A 34 25.93 11.69 3.81
CA SER A 34 25.95 10.37 3.17
C SER A 34 25.04 9.33 3.85
N VAL A 35 24.83 9.47 5.16
CA VAL A 35 23.94 8.61 5.95
C VAL A 35 22.48 8.78 5.53
N PHE A 36 22.05 10.02 5.29
CA PHE A 36 20.71 10.33 4.77
C PHE A 36 20.46 9.65 3.43
N LEU A 37 21.40 9.77 2.49
CA LEU A 37 21.28 9.15 1.17
C LEU A 37 21.20 7.62 1.25
N GLY A 38 22.03 7.00 2.11
CA GLY A 38 21.99 5.56 2.35
C GLY A 38 20.64 5.11 2.89
N LEU A 39 20.11 5.81 3.91
CA LEU A 39 18.79 5.54 4.49
C LEU A 39 17.67 5.68 3.45
N CYS A 40 17.67 6.77 2.67
CA CYS A 40 16.70 6.98 1.59
C CYS A 40 16.71 5.82 0.59
N LEU A 41 17.91 5.37 0.18
CA LEU A 41 18.04 4.32 -0.84
C LEU A 41 17.56 2.96 -0.29
N THR A 42 17.95 2.62 0.94
CA THR A 42 17.48 1.40 1.60
C THR A 42 15.97 1.41 1.80
N LEU A 43 15.42 2.54 2.27
CA LEU A 43 13.99 2.72 2.44
C LEU A 43 13.27 2.62 1.08
N ALA A 44 13.77 3.25 0.01
CA ALA A 44 13.16 3.18 -1.32
C ALA A 44 13.06 1.75 -1.84
N ILE A 45 14.10 0.92 -1.65
CA ILE A 45 14.10 -0.49 -2.05
C ILE A 45 13.03 -1.26 -1.26
N ILE A 46 13.00 -1.09 0.05
CA ILE A 46 12.05 -1.78 0.95
C ILE A 46 10.61 -1.33 0.68
N GLY A 47 10.39 -0.03 0.53
CA GLY A 47 9.09 0.57 0.23
C GLY A 47 8.56 0.15 -1.13
N GLY A 48 9.41 0.16 -2.16
CA GLY A 48 9.06 -0.33 -3.49
C GLY A 48 8.68 -1.81 -3.50
N PHE A 49 9.40 -2.63 -2.73
CA PHE A 49 9.07 -4.04 -2.54
C PHE A 49 7.69 -4.22 -1.90
N PHE A 50 7.43 -3.60 -0.75
CA PHE A 50 6.13 -3.73 -0.07
C PHE A 50 4.97 -3.14 -0.89
N SER A 51 5.20 -2.04 -1.59
CA SER A 51 4.21 -1.44 -2.50
C SER A 51 3.83 -2.40 -3.63
N THR A 52 4.81 -3.09 -4.21
CA THR A 52 4.57 -4.06 -5.29
C THR A 52 3.79 -5.27 -4.77
N VAL A 53 4.18 -5.80 -3.61
CA VAL A 53 3.47 -6.92 -2.96
C VAL A 53 2.01 -6.56 -2.67
N LEU A 54 1.76 -5.36 -2.13
CA LEU A 54 0.42 -4.86 -1.85
C LEU A 54 -0.44 -4.75 -3.13
N LEU A 55 0.11 -4.14 -4.18
CA LEU A 55 -0.57 -3.93 -5.45
C LEU A 55 -0.93 -5.27 -6.12
N VAL A 56 0.05 -6.15 -6.27
CA VAL A 56 -0.14 -7.46 -6.92
C VAL A 56 -1.12 -8.32 -6.14
N ALA A 57 -1.05 -8.32 -4.81
CA ALA A 57 -1.99 -9.04 -3.97
C ALA A 57 -3.42 -8.48 -4.12
N ALA A 58 -3.58 -7.15 -4.23
CA ALA A 58 -4.89 -6.51 -4.42
C ALA A 58 -5.54 -6.94 -5.74
N TYR A 59 -4.80 -6.85 -6.86
CA TYR A 59 -5.30 -7.32 -8.16
C TYR A 59 -5.61 -8.81 -8.14
N SER A 60 -4.76 -9.64 -7.52
CA SER A 60 -4.97 -11.08 -7.42
C SER A 60 -6.24 -11.44 -6.65
N VAL A 61 -6.49 -10.79 -5.49
CA VAL A 61 -7.71 -11.00 -4.70
C VAL A 61 -8.93 -10.63 -5.53
N VAL A 62 -8.95 -9.44 -6.11
CA VAL A 62 -10.14 -8.92 -6.79
C VAL A 62 -10.45 -9.67 -8.09
N THR A 63 -9.44 -10.07 -8.85
CA THR A 63 -9.63 -10.89 -10.05
C THR A 63 -10.04 -12.32 -9.73
N SER A 64 -9.65 -12.86 -8.56
CA SER A 64 -10.11 -14.17 -8.10
C SER A 64 -11.59 -14.21 -7.67
N GLU A 65 -12.12 -13.08 -7.20
CA GLU A 65 -13.54 -12.95 -6.80
C GLU A 65 -14.49 -12.81 -7.99
N PHE A 66 -14.04 -12.15 -9.06
CA PHE A 66 -14.89 -11.80 -10.21
C PHE A 66 -14.30 -12.26 -11.55
N PRO A 67 -14.16 -13.59 -11.77
CA PRO A 67 -13.51 -14.13 -12.96
C PRO A 67 -14.24 -13.79 -14.27
N MET A 68 -15.54 -13.47 -14.21
CA MET A 68 -16.36 -13.14 -15.38
C MET A 68 -16.27 -11.66 -15.80
N TYR A 69 -15.84 -10.76 -14.91
CA TYR A 69 -15.82 -9.31 -15.13
C TYR A 69 -14.44 -8.69 -14.89
N THR A 70 -13.38 -9.47 -15.10
CA THR A 70 -11.98 -9.07 -14.83
C THR A 70 -11.56 -7.77 -15.52
N GLY A 71 -11.93 -7.58 -16.79
CA GLY A 71 -11.57 -6.38 -17.57
C GLY A 71 -12.09 -5.06 -16.96
N PRO A 72 -13.42 -4.90 -16.81
CA PRO A 72 -14.01 -3.70 -16.19
C PRO A 72 -13.55 -3.43 -14.75
N ILE A 73 -13.22 -4.47 -14.00
CA ILE A 73 -12.76 -4.31 -12.62
C ILE A 73 -11.32 -3.79 -12.60
N ILE A 74 -10.43 -4.34 -13.42
CA ILE A 74 -9.06 -3.84 -13.55
C ILE A 74 -9.08 -2.38 -14.03
N SER A 75 -9.91 -2.02 -15.02
CA SER A 75 -9.99 -0.63 -15.49
C SER A 75 -10.47 0.33 -14.40
N THR A 76 -11.41 -0.09 -13.56
CA THR A 76 -11.87 0.70 -12.41
C THR A 76 -10.77 0.87 -11.36
N MET A 77 -9.99 -0.19 -11.09
CA MET A 77 -8.86 -0.12 -10.17
C MET A 77 -7.78 0.84 -10.67
N GLU A 78 -7.43 0.78 -11.95
CA GLU A 78 -6.47 1.71 -12.58
C GLU A 78 -6.98 3.15 -12.55
N PHE A 79 -8.27 3.37 -12.81
CA PHE A 79 -8.88 4.69 -12.70
C PHE A 79 -8.77 5.24 -11.27
N LEU A 80 -9.13 4.43 -10.26
CA LEU A 80 -8.99 4.81 -8.85
C LEU A 80 -7.54 5.07 -8.46
N TRP A 81 -6.60 4.27 -8.97
CA TRP A 81 -5.17 4.48 -8.75
C TRP A 81 -4.70 5.82 -9.34
N GLY A 82 -5.09 6.14 -10.58
CA GLY A 82 -4.77 7.42 -11.22
C GLY A 82 -5.34 8.62 -10.47
N VAL A 83 -6.63 8.58 -10.11
CA VAL A 83 -7.27 9.64 -9.32
C VAL A 83 -6.60 9.78 -7.95
N GLY A 84 -6.30 8.66 -7.29
CA GLY A 84 -5.58 8.63 -6.01
C GLY A 84 -4.21 9.28 -6.10
N ASN A 85 -3.45 9.06 -7.18
CA ASN A 85 -2.15 9.72 -7.39
C ASN A 85 -2.28 11.23 -7.59
N MET A 86 -3.27 11.68 -8.36
CA MET A 86 -3.50 13.11 -8.59
C MET A 86 -3.90 13.82 -7.28
N VAL A 87 -4.92 13.29 -6.58
CA VAL A 87 -5.40 13.87 -5.33
C VAL A 87 -4.34 13.75 -4.24
N GLY A 88 -3.65 12.61 -4.15
CA GLY A 88 -2.60 12.36 -3.16
C GLY A 88 -1.41 13.30 -3.31
N THR A 89 -0.97 13.60 -4.55
CA THR A 89 0.12 14.54 -4.79
C THR A 89 -0.29 15.97 -4.41
N GLY A 90 -1.51 16.39 -4.79
CA GLY A 90 -2.04 17.71 -4.43
C GLY A 90 -2.20 17.89 -2.92
N LEU A 91 -2.82 16.93 -2.24
CA LEU A 91 -2.96 16.94 -0.78
C LEU A 91 -1.59 16.87 -0.10
N GLY A 92 -0.66 16.07 -0.62
CA GLY A 92 0.69 15.96 -0.09
C GLY A 92 1.39 17.32 -0.03
N GLY A 93 1.30 18.12 -1.09
CA GLY A 93 1.84 19.49 -1.13
C GLY A 93 1.20 20.39 -0.07
N VAL A 94 -0.13 20.41 0.01
CA VAL A 94 -0.87 21.21 1.01
C VAL A 94 -0.50 20.81 2.45
N LEU A 95 -0.32 19.51 2.71
CA LEU A 95 0.08 19.01 4.03
C LEU A 95 1.52 19.40 4.38
N ILE A 96 2.42 19.50 3.40
CA ILE A 96 3.78 20.00 3.60
C ILE A 96 3.74 21.48 3.97
N ASP A 97 2.95 22.29 3.27
CA ASP A 97 2.79 23.72 3.53
C ASP A 97 2.17 24.00 4.92
N ALA A 98 1.32 23.09 5.42
CA ALA A 98 0.65 23.25 6.71
C ALA A 98 1.56 23.06 7.93
N TRP A 99 2.61 22.24 7.85
CA TRP A 99 3.52 22.02 8.99
C TRP A 99 4.97 21.80 8.54
N ALA A 100 5.23 20.72 7.79
CA ALA A 100 6.53 20.37 7.22
C ALA A 100 6.46 19.01 6.47
N TYR A 101 7.59 18.60 5.90
CA TYR A 101 7.86 17.29 5.28
C TYR A 101 7.23 16.05 5.97
N PRO A 102 7.29 15.85 7.30
CA PRO A 102 6.79 14.64 7.94
C PRO A 102 5.25 14.50 7.97
N LEU A 103 4.49 15.59 7.84
CA LEU A 103 3.03 15.57 8.08
C LEU A 103 2.25 14.67 7.10
N PRO A 104 2.48 14.70 5.77
CA PRO A 104 1.81 13.80 4.83
C PRO A 104 2.02 12.33 5.20
N PHE A 105 3.24 11.95 5.59
CA PHE A 105 3.56 10.56 5.90
C PHE A 105 2.78 10.06 7.12
N PHE A 106 2.68 10.87 8.18
CA PHE A 106 1.90 10.49 9.36
C PHE A 106 0.39 10.43 9.09
N VAL A 107 -0.15 11.35 8.29
CA VAL A 107 -1.58 11.33 7.92
C VAL A 107 -1.89 10.09 7.09
N ILE A 108 -1.07 9.78 6.07
CA ILE A 108 -1.24 8.56 5.26
C ILE A 108 -1.06 7.31 6.10
N ALA A 109 -0.06 7.26 7.00
CA ALA A 109 0.13 6.13 7.90
C ALA A 109 -1.07 5.93 8.85
N ALA A 110 -1.68 7.00 9.35
CA ALA A 110 -2.87 6.93 10.19
C ALA A 110 -4.10 6.42 9.40
N LEU A 111 -4.30 6.90 8.17
CA LEU A 111 -5.38 6.43 7.28
C LEU A 111 -5.19 4.95 6.92
N PHE A 112 -3.97 4.55 6.56
CA PHE A 112 -3.65 3.15 6.30
C PHE A 112 -3.81 2.28 7.54
N GLY A 113 -3.42 2.78 8.72
CA GLY A 113 -3.60 2.09 10.00
C GLY A 113 -5.07 1.89 10.36
N LEU A 114 -5.91 2.90 10.12
CA LEU A 114 -7.36 2.81 10.35
C LEU A 114 -8.03 1.77 9.46
N SER A 115 -7.47 1.51 8.27
CA SER A 115 -8.00 0.48 7.37
C SER A 115 -7.67 -0.97 7.80
N LEU A 116 -6.71 -1.20 8.69
CA LEU A 116 -6.32 -2.53 9.19
C LEU A 116 -7.43 -3.30 9.93
N PRO A 117 -8.19 -2.71 10.88
CA PRO A 117 -9.30 -3.42 11.52
C PRO A 117 -10.39 -3.84 10.52
N TRP A 118 -10.58 -3.08 9.44
CA TRP A 118 -11.54 -3.42 8.38
C TRP A 118 -11.07 -4.61 7.52
N THR A 119 -9.79 -4.63 7.17
CA THR A 119 -9.20 -5.70 6.35
C THR A 119 -9.03 -7.01 7.12
N THR A 120 -8.93 -6.96 8.45
CA THR A 120 -8.90 -8.14 9.32
C THR A 120 -10.30 -8.68 9.66
N THR A 121 -11.31 -7.81 9.80
CA THR A 121 -12.68 -8.19 10.18
C THR A 121 -13.54 -8.73 9.02
N SER A 122 -13.21 -8.41 7.77
CA SER A 122 -13.97 -8.90 6.61
C SER A 122 -14.07 -10.44 6.65
N LYS A 123 -15.29 -10.99 6.62
CA LYS A 123 -15.59 -12.42 6.87
C LYS A 123 -14.68 -13.36 6.05
N LYS A 124 -14.40 -14.56 6.58
CA LYS A 124 -13.75 -15.68 5.86
C LYS A 124 -14.46 -15.85 4.51
N LEU A 125 -13.81 -15.48 3.41
CA LEU A 125 -14.23 -15.98 2.11
C LEU A 125 -13.73 -17.42 2.00
N SER A 126 -14.63 -18.28 1.58
CA SER A 126 -14.44 -19.72 1.52
C SER A 126 -13.19 -20.03 0.70
N ASP A 127 -12.23 -20.74 1.29
CA ASP A 127 -11.02 -21.25 0.63
C ASP A 127 -11.36 -22.36 -0.39
N VAL A 128 -12.38 -22.18 -1.23
CA VAL A 128 -12.71 -23.13 -2.29
C VAL A 128 -11.75 -22.84 -3.46
N PRO A 129 -10.84 -23.78 -3.78
CA PRO A 129 -9.96 -23.61 -4.92
C PRO A 129 -10.81 -23.46 -6.19
N VAL A 130 -10.50 -22.44 -6.98
CA VAL A 130 -11.09 -22.25 -8.31
C VAL A 130 -10.81 -23.51 -9.13
N LYS A 131 -11.84 -24.35 -9.28
CA LYS A 131 -11.77 -25.57 -10.08
C LYS A 131 -11.75 -25.12 -11.54
N GLY A 132 -10.58 -25.20 -12.16
CA GLY A 132 -10.39 -24.92 -13.58
C GLY A 132 -11.41 -25.68 -14.42
N LYS A 133 -12.08 -24.95 -15.30
CA LYS A 133 -12.69 -25.49 -16.52
C LYS A 133 -11.85 -25.00 -17.70
#